data_AF-A0A9E5NDX4-F1
#
_entry.id   AF-A0A9E5NDX4-F1
#
_cell.length_a   1.000
_cell.length_b   1.000
_cell.length_c   1.000
_cell.angle_alpha   90.00
_cell.angle_beta   90.00
_cell.angle_gamma   90.00
#
_symmetry.space_group_name_H-M   'P 1'
#
loop_
_entity.id
_entity.type
_entity.pdbx_description
1 polymer ?
#
loop_
_entity_poly.entity_id
_entity_poly.type
_entity_poly.pdbx_seq_one_letter_code
_entity_poly.pdbx_strand_id
1 'polypeptide(L)'
;IGITLVVGFLMIVNYYFGGALPAAQTASTIVQKWTVIVAAFALIVGLVNITRIHFNHLLRRSKGQWMFSLWCLILMYVMIVLGLVGTTRNPGYQWLYKYIFLPIDATMYSSLAFFISSAAYRAFRARNVEAFLLLASGIIVL
;
A
#
# COMPACT_ATOMS: atom_id res chain seq x y z
N ILE A 1 15.20 -1.84 6.73
CA ILE A 1 15.53 -0.40 6.58
C ILE A 1 16.87 -0.18 5.85
N GLY A 2 17.96 -0.87 6.21
CA GLY A 2 19.25 -0.70 5.52
C GLY A 2 19.22 -0.97 4.01
N ILE A 3 18.68 -2.11 3.59
CA ILE A 3 18.59 -2.48 2.17
C ILE A 3 17.70 -1.50 1.38
N THR A 4 16.56 -1.08 1.95
CA THR A 4 15.65 -0.13 1.32
C THR A 4 16.27 1.25 1.18
N LEU A 5 17.10 1.68 2.14
CA LEU A 5 17.82 2.95 2.08
C LEU A 5 18.88 2.93 0.97
N VAL A 6 19.68 1.86 0.88
CA VAL A 6 20.69 1.70 -0.18
C VAL A 6 20.03 1.69 -1.57
N VAL A 7 18.94 0.95 -1.74
CA VAL A 7 18.19 0.92 -3.00
C VAL A 7 17.60 2.30 -3.32
N GLY A 8 17.01 2.98 -2.34
CA GLY A 8 16.47 4.33 -2.52
C GLY A 8 17.55 5.34 -2.93
N PHE A 9 18.70 5.33 -2.26
CA PHE A 9 19.83 6.18 -2.59
C PHE A 9 20.37 5.90 -4.00
N LEU A 10 20.52 4.63 -4.38
CA LEU A 10 20.94 4.23 -5.73
C LEU A 10 19.97 4.79 -6.80
N MET A 11 18.66 4.76 -6.54
CA MET A 11 17.67 5.30 -7.48
C MET A 11 17.78 6.83 -7.62
N ILE A 12 18.02 7.55 -6.52
CA ILE A 12 18.25 9.01 -6.55
C ILE A 12 19.52 9.33 -7.34
N VAL A 13 20.62 8.62 -7.08
CA VAL A 13 21.88 8.81 -7.81
C VAL A 13 21.70 8.55 -9.30
N ASN A 14 21.01 7.48 -9.68
CA ASN A 14 20.73 7.21 -11.09
C ASN A 14 19.82 8.27 -11.74
N TYR A 15 18.82 8.78 -11.02
CA TYR A 15 17.91 9.81 -11.54
C TYR A 15 18.66 11.10 -11.93
N TYR A 16 19.61 11.55 -11.09
CA TYR A 16 20.35 12.79 -11.34
C TYR A 16 21.65 12.59 -12.14
N PHE A 17 22.34 11.46 -11.98
CA PHE A 17 23.68 11.23 -12.53
C PHE A 17 23.75 10.06 -13.52
N GLY A 18 22.64 9.41 -13.87
CA GLY A 18 22.63 8.20 -14.70
C GLY A 18 23.29 8.37 -16.08
N GLY A 19 23.16 9.56 -16.69
CA GLY A 19 23.81 9.87 -17.97
C GLY A 19 25.34 10.07 -17.87
N ALA A 20 25.86 10.40 -16.68
CA ALA A 20 27.28 10.61 -16.43
C ALA A 20 27.97 9.39 -15.80
N LEU A 21 27.20 8.51 -15.13
CA LEU A 21 27.69 7.33 -14.41
C LEU A 21 27.02 6.05 -14.95
N PRO A 22 27.61 5.39 -15.97
CA PRO A 22 27.07 4.15 -16.53
C PRO A 22 26.91 3.01 -15.52
N ALA A 23 27.76 2.99 -14.48
CA ALA A 23 27.69 2.01 -13.40
C ALA A 23 26.41 2.16 -12.56
N ALA A 24 25.99 3.39 -12.26
CA ALA A 24 24.75 3.65 -11.52
C ALA A 24 23.52 3.22 -12.34
N GLN A 25 23.53 3.51 -13.64
CA GLN A 25 22.44 3.14 -14.54
C GLN A 25 22.30 1.63 -14.71
N THR A 26 23.41 0.91 -14.80
CA THR A 26 23.43 -0.56 -14.86
C THR A 26 22.85 -1.16 -13.57
N ALA A 27 23.33 -0.71 -12.41
CA ALA A 27 22.88 -1.20 -11.11
C ALA A 27 21.38 -0.92 -10.88
N SER A 28 20.90 0.29 -11.18
CA SER A 28 19.48 0.62 -11.06
C SER A 28 18.60 -0.20 -11.99
N THR A 29 19.05 -0.46 -13.22
CA THR A 29 18.30 -1.30 -14.18
C THR A 29 18.14 -2.73 -13.67
N ILE A 30 19.18 -3.31 -13.07
CA ILE A 30 19.12 -4.64 -12.46
C ILE A 30 18.07 -4.65 -11.34
N VAL A 31 18.14 -3.67 -10.43
CA VAL A 31 17.21 -3.58 -9.30
C VAL A 31 15.77 -3.41 -9.80
N GLN A 32 15.53 -2.53 -10.78
CA GLN A 32 14.19 -2.30 -11.34
C GLN A 32 13.61 -3.57 -11.98
N LYS A 33 14.42 -4.35 -12.72
CA LYS A 33 13.97 -5.63 -13.31
C LYS A 33 13.51 -6.62 -12.23
N TRP A 34 14.30 -6.77 -11.16
CA TRP A 34 13.90 -7.62 -10.04
C TRP A 34 12.65 -7.10 -9.32
N THR A 35 12.53 -5.79 -9.11
CA THR A 35 11.33 -5.18 -8.52
C THR A 35 10.09 -5.49 -9.33
N VAL A 36 10.13 -5.41 -10.67
CA VAL A 36 8.98 -5.73 -11.53
C VAL A 36 8.57 -7.20 -11.39
N ILE A 37 9.55 -8.12 -11.36
CA ILE A 37 9.27 -9.56 -11.19
C ILE A 37 8.63 -9.82 -9.82
N VAL A 38 9.23 -9.29 -8.75
CA VAL A 38 8.73 -9.46 -7.38
C VAL A 38 7.34 -8.84 -7.23
N ALA A 39 7.11 -7.66 -7.79
CA ALA A 39 5.81 -6.99 -7.77
C ALA A 39 4.73 -7.82 -8.48
N ALA A 40 5.04 -8.43 -9.63
CA ALA A 40 4.11 -9.29 -10.34
C ALA A 40 3.69 -10.50 -9.49
N PHE A 41 4.64 -11.17 -8.82
CA PHE A 41 4.32 -12.27 -7.91
C PHE A 41 3.54 -11.79 -6.67
N ALA A 42 3.91 -10.65 -6.10
CA ALA A 42 3.22 -10.09 -4.94
C ALA A 42 1.75 -9.78 -5.25
N LEU A 43 1.45 -9.25 -6.44
CA LEU A 43 0.08 -9.01 -6.89
C LEU A 43 -0.74 -10.31 -6.96
N ILE A 44 -0.16 -11.38 -7.53
CA ILE A 44 -0.83 -12.69 -7.63
C ILE A 44 -1.06 -13.28 -6.25
N VAL A 45 -0.04 -13.27 -5.38
CA VAL A 45 -0.16 -13.79 -4.00
C VAL A 45 -1.22 -13.02 -3.22
N GLY A 46 -1.25 -11.69 -3.35
CA GLY A 46 -2.28 -10.85 -2.73
C GLY A 46 -3.69 -11.21 -3.21
N LEU A 47 -3.88 -11.33 -4.53
CA LEU A 47 -5.15 -11.72 -5.14
C LEU A 47 -5.61 -13.09 -4.64
N VAL A 48 -4.74 -14.09 -4.67
CA VAL A 48 -5.04 -15.46 -4.23
C VAL A 48 -5.39 -15.49 -2.74
N ASN A 49 -4.65 -14.76 -1.91
CA ASN A 49 -4.88 -14.74 -0.46
C ASN A 49 -6.26 -14.15 -0.10
N ILE A 50 -6.60 -12.99 -0.65
CA ILE A 50 -7.89 -12.32 -0.44
C ILE A 50 -9.03 -13.23 -0.93
N THR A 51 -8.87 -13.78 -2.15
CA THR A 51 -9.84 -14.70 -2.73
C THR A 51 -10.07 -15.90 -1.81
N ARG A 52 -9.00 -16.57 -1.38
CA ARG A 52 -9.08 -17.76 -0.50
C ARG A 52 -9.82 -17.46 0.81
N ILE A 53 -9.50 -16.34 1.46
CA ILE A 53 -10.10 -15.97 2.75
C ILE A 53 -11.60 -15.68 2.59
N HIS A 54 -11.97 -14.80 1.67
CA HIS A 54 -13.38 -14.42 1.50
C HIS A 54 -14.22 -15.52 0.86
N PHE A 55 -13.64 -16.33 0.00
CA PHE A 55 -14.30 -17.50 -0.57
C PHE A 55 -14.59 -18.55 0.51
N ASN A 56 -13.66 -18.78 1.45
CA ASN A 56 -13.91 -19.66 2.59
C ASN A 56 -15.04 -19.14 3.50
N HIS A 57 -15.11 -17.83 3.76
CA HIS A 57 -16.23 -17.23 4.51
C HIS A 57 -17.57 -17.39 3.77
N LEU A 58 -17.55 -17.32 2.43
CA LEU A 58 -18.73 -17.54 1.60
C LEU A 58 -19.19 -19.01 1.66
N LEU A 59 -18.28 -19.96 1.45
CA LEU A 59 -18.58 -21.40 1.50
C LEU A 59 -19.09 -21.85 2.86
N ARG A 60 -18.45 -21.38 3.94
CA ARG A 60 -18.83 -21.72 5.31
C ARG A 60 -20.04 -20.93 5.83
N ARG A 61 -20.60 -20.03 5.02
CA ARG A 61 -21.73 -19.15 5.39
C ARG A 61 -21.53 -18.50 6.76
N SER A 62 -20.34 -17.95 6.99
CA SER A 62 -19.96 -17.35 8.27
C SER A 62 -20.97 -16.28 8.68
N LYS A 63 -21.59 -16.47 9.86
CA LYS A 63 -22.68 -15.63 10.36
C LYS A 63 -22.26 -14.15 10.35
N GLY A 64 -23.10 -13.29 9.77
CA GLY A 64 -22.90 -11.85 9.73
C GLY A 64 -21.83 -11.32 8.75
N GLN A 65 -21.05 -12.18 8.09
CA GLN A 65 -19.90 -11.74 7.26
C GLN A 65 -19.88 -12.31 5.84
N TRP A 66 -20.60 -13.40 5.58
CA TRP A 66 -20.57 -14.06 4.26
C TRP A 66 -21.08 -13.14 3.13
N MET A 67 -22.07 -12.29 3.41
CA MET A 67 -22.64 -11.37 2.42
C MET A 67 -21.64 -10.28 2.03
N PHE A 68 -20.95 -9.70 3.01
CA PHE A 68 -19.92 -8.70 2.76
C PHE A 68 -18.72 -9.30 2.02
N SER A 69 -18.36 -10.54 2.35
CA SER A 69 -17.32 -11.28 1.63
C SER A 69 -17.69 -11.53 0.16
N LEU A 70 -18.97 -11.85 -0.11
CA LEU A 70 -19.47 -12.00 -1.48
C LEU A 70 -19.34 -10.68 -2.26
N TRP A 71 -19.78 -9.57 -1.68
CA TRP A 71 -19.68 -8.25 -2.32
C TRP A 71 -18.23 -7.84 -2.59
N CYS A 72 -17.32 -8.09 -1.63
CA CYS A 72 -15.89 -7.85 -1.80
C CYS A 72 -15.33 -8.59 -3.01
N LEU A 73 -15.61 -9.90 -3.13
CA LEU A 73 -15.16 -10.71 -4.26
C LEU A 73 -15.73 -10.22 -5.60
N ILE A 74 -17.04 -9.93 -5.65
CA ILE A 74 -17.69 -9.44 -6.87
C ILE A 74 -17.02 -8.14 -7.34
N LEU A 75 -16.90 -7.15 -6.46
CA LEU A 75 -16.33 -5.85 -6.81
C LEU A 75 -14.86 -5.96 -7.22
N MET A 76 -14.07 -6.79 -6.52
CA MET A 76 -12.68 -7.06 -6.87
C MET A 76 -12.55 -7.61 -8.29
N TYR A 77 -13.29 -8.68 -8.63
CA TYR A 77 -13.20 -9.29 -9.96
C TYR A 77 -13.78 -8.40 -11.06
N VAL A 78 -14.88 -7.69 -10.82
CA VAL A 78 -15.42 -6.72 -11.78
C VAL A 78 -14.38 -5.64 -12.10
N MET A 79 -13.72 -5.10 -11.08
CA MET A 79 -12.70 -4.08 -11.27
C MET A 79 -11.46 -4.60 -12.01
N ILE A 80 -11.04 -5.84 -11.73
CA ILE A 80 -9.95 -6.52 -12.47
C ILE A 80 -10.34 -6.68 -13.95
N VAL A 81 -11.54 -7.19 -14.25
CA VAL A 81 -12.01 -7.42 -15.62
C VAL A 81 -12.10 -6.09 -16.39
N LEU A 82 -12.69 -5.06 -15.78
CA LEU A 82 -12.78 -3.73 -16.40
C LEU A 82 -11.41 -3.10 -16.62
N GLY A 83 -10.48 -3.29 -15.69
CA GLY A 83 -9.10 -2.79 -15.83
C GLY A 83 -8.30 -3.52 -16.91
N LEU A 84 -8.46 -4.83 -17.06
CA LEU A 84 -7.75 -5.62 -18.07
C LEU A 84 -8.30 -5.43 -19.47
N VAL A 85 -9.63 -5.41 -19.63
CA VAL A 85 -10.29 -5.30 -20.94
C VAL A 85 -10.45 -3.83 -21.37
N GLY A 86 -10.89 -2.98 -20.45
CA GLY A 86 -11.23 -1.59 -20.72
C GLY A 86 -10.13 -0.59 -20.38
N THR A 87 -9.02 -1.04 -19.80
CA THR A 87 -7.96 -0.20 -19.20
C THR A 87 -8.46 0.69 -18.07
N THR A 88 -7.56 1.44 -17.43
CA THR A 88 -7.92 2.40 -16.38
C THR A 88 -8.76 3.58 -16.92
N ARG A 89 -8.87 3.75 -18.24
CA ARG A 89 -9.69 4.82 -18.85
C ARG A 89 -11.16 4.46 -19.00
N ASN A 90 -11.55 3.20 -18.75
CA ASN A 90 -12.94 2.79 -18.85
C ASN A 90 -13.83 3.57 -17.85
N PRO A 91 -14.96 4.15 -18.28
CA PRO A 91 -15.85 4.91 -17.40
C PRO A 91 -16.36 4.09 -16.20
N GLY A 92 -16.65 2.81 -16.40
CA GLY A 92 -17.07 1.90 -15.34
C GLY A 92 -15.95 1.64 -14.33
N TYR A 93 -14.70 1.46 -14.79
CA TYR A 93 -13.54 1.33 -13.92
C TYR A 93 -13.33 2.61 -13.08
N GLN A 94 -13.39 3.78 -13.71
CA GLN A 94 -13.22 5.08 -13.05
C GLN A 94 -14.32 5.33 -12.01
N TRP A 95 -15.56 4.97 -12.32
CA TRP A 95 -16.68 5.10 -11.39
C TRP A 95 -16.48 4.22 -10.15
N LEU A 96 -16.16 2.94 -10.34
CA LEU A 96 -15.87 2.01 -9.24
C LEU A 96 -14.69 2.49 -8.41
N TYR A 97 -13.61 2.93 -9.06
CA TYR A 97 -12.44 3.45 -8.37
C TYR A 97 -12.78 4.68 -7.51
N LYS A 98 -13.46 5.68 -8.08
CA LYS A 98 -13.75 6.96 -7.42
C LYS A 98 -14.78 6.84 -6.29
N TYR A 99 -15.83 6.03 -6.49
CA TYR A 99 -16.96 5.98 -5.56
C TYR A 99 -16.94 4.79 -4.61
N ILE A 100 -16.13 3.76 -4.87
CA ILE A 100 -16.03 2.59 -4.01
C ILE A 100 -14.62 2.45 -3.44
N PHE A 101 -13.61 2.33 -4.30
CA PHE A 101 -12.25 2.03 -3.84
C PHE A 101 -11.64 3.19 -3.04
N LEU A 102 -11.70 4.41 -3.58
CA LEU A 102 -11.13 5.60 -2.96
C LEU A 102 -11.68 5.90 -1.54
N PRO A 103 -13.00 5.90 -1.29
CA PRO A 103 -13.51 6.14 0.07
C PRO A 103 -13.17 4.98 1.02
N ILE A 104 -13.18 3.73 0.58
CA ILE A 104 -12.77 2.59 1.43
C ILE A 104 -11.31 2.75 1.86
N ASP A 105 -10.42 3.08 0.93
CA ASP A 105 -9.02 3.33 1.22
C ASP A 105 -8.84 4.49 2.21
N ALA A 106 -9.57 5.59 2.02
CA ALA A 106 -9.58 6.72 2.95
C ALA A 106 -10.06 6.33 4.36
N THR A 107 -11.08 5.46 4.49
CA THR A 107 -11.53 4.97 5.81
C THR A 107 -10.49 4.10 6.49
N MET A 108 -9.73 3.30 5.74
CA MET A 108 -8.66 2.48 6.27
C MET A 108 -7.51 3.34 6.80
N TYR A 109 -7.08 4.33 6.01
CA TYR A 109 -6.04 5.28 6.44
C TYR A 109 -6.49 6.20 7.58
N SER A 110 -7.74 6.67 7.57
CA SER A 110 -8.30 7.48 8.65
C SER A 110 -8.34 6.69 9.96
N SER A 111 -8.75 5.42 9.91
CA SER A 111 -8.75 4.54 11.08
C SER A 111 -7.33 4.31 11.61
N LEU A 112 -6.37 4.05 10.71
CA LEU A 112 -4.97 3.88 11.08
C LEU A 112 -4.39 5.15 11.71
N ALA A 113 -4.64 6.33 11.11
CA ALA A 113 -4.20 7.61 11.63
C ALA A 113 -4.74 7.84 13.05
N PHE A 114 -6.03 7.60 13.27
CA PHE A 114 -6.65 7.70 14.60
C PHE A 114 -5.98 6.77 15.62
N PHE A 115 -5.71 5.52 15.26
CA PHE A 115 -5.03 4.57 16.15
C PHE A 115 -3.57 4.97 16.43
N ILE A 116 -2.84 5.47 15.43
CA ILE A 116 -1.48 5.98 15.61
C ILE A 116 -1.49 7.19 16.55
N SER A 117 -2.37 8.17 16.33
CA SER A 117 -2.50 9.32 17.22
C SER A 117 -2.86 8.93 18.65
N SER A 118 -3.79 7.98 18.83
CA SER A 118 -4.16 7.45 20.15
C SER A 118 -2.99 6.72 20.84
N ALA A 119 -2.25 5.89 20.08
CA ALA A 119 -1.08 5.19 20.58
C ALA A 119 0.05 6.17 20.94
N ALA A 120 0.31 7.16 20.08
CA ALA A 120 1.29 8.21 20.32
C ALA A 120 0.94 9.03 21.56
N TYR A 121 -0.32 9.43 21.74
CA TYR A 121 -0.75 10.14 22.95
C TYR A 121 -0.51 9.32 24.23
N ARG A 122 -0.76 8.00 24.19
CA ARG A 122 -0.48 7.10 25.33
C ARG A 122 1.01 6.88 25.56
N ALA A 123 1.81 6.79 24.50
CA ALA A 123 3.26 6.53 24.56
C ALA A 123 4.08 7.77 24.93
N PHE A 124 3.68 8.94 24.44
CA PHE A 124 4.33 10.24 24.66
C PHE A 124 3.62 11.09 25.71
N ARG A 125 3.01 10.47 26.73
CA ARG A 125 2.54 11.22 27.89
C ARG A 125 3.76 11.84 28.58
N ALA A 126 4.05 13.10 28.25
CA ALA A 126 5.18 13.85 28.76
C ALA A 126 5.06 13.96 30.28
N ARG A 127 5.77 13.07 30.98
CA ARG A 127 5.88 13.08 32.44
C ARG A 127 7.03 13.98 32.92
N ASN A 128 7.87 14.43 32.01
CA ASN A 128 9.10 15.18 32.25
C ASN A 128 9.47 16.07 31.03
N VAL A 129 10.21 17.14 31.28
CA VAL A 129 10.57 18.18 30.29
C VAL A 129 11.42 17.61 29.15
N GLU A 130 12.25 16.62 29.41
CA GLU A 130 13.06 15.92 28.40
C GLU A 130 12.21 15.18 27.37
N ALA A 131 11.13 14.52 27.81
CA ALA A 131 10.20 13.85 26.89
C ALA A 131 9.43 14.86 26.02
N PHE A 132 9.17 16.07 26.53
CA PHE A 132 8.59 17.16 25.75
C PHE A 132 9.55 17.69 24.68
N LEU A 133 10.84 17.85 25.01
CA LEU A 133 11.86 18.27 24.05
C LEU A 133 12.10 17.22 22.95
N LEU A 134 12.11 15.92 23.31
CA LEU A 134 12.15 14.81 22.36
C LEU A 134 10.92 14.78 21.44
N LEU A 135 9.73 15.09 21.99
CA LEU A 135 8.50 15.16 21.19
C LEU A 135 8.54 16.33 20.21
N ALA A 136 8.93 17.52 20.66
CA ALA A 136 9.01 18.73 19.85
C ALA A 136 10.02 18.58 18.71
N SER A 137 11.18 17.97 18.98
CA SER A 137 12.17 17.71 17.92
C SER A 137 11.65 16.67 16.91
N GLY A 138 10.95 15.63 17.38
CA GLY A 138 10.32 14.64 16.50
C GLY A 138 9.26 15.25 15.56
N ILE A 139 8.46 16.20 16.04
CA ILE A 139 7.45 16.90 15.22
C ILE A 139 8.10 17.80 14.15
N ILE A 140 9.28 18.36 14.41
CA ILE A 140 9.98 19.23 13.45
C ILE A 140 10.65 18.42 12.32
N VAL A 141 11.06 17.18 12.62
CA VAL A 141 11.77 16.30 11.66
C VAL A 141 10.83 15.48 10.78
N LEU A 142 9.62 15.16 11.28
CA LEU A 142 8.55 14.47 10.54
C LEU A 142 7.77 15.41 9.63
#